data_AF-F6TVR4-F1
#
_entry.id   AF-F6TVR4-F1
#
_cell.length_a   1.000
_cell.length_b   1.000
_cell.length_c   1.000
_cell.angle_alpha   90.00
_cell.angle_beta   90.00
_cell.angle_gamma   90.00
#
_symmetry.space_group_name_H-M   'P 1'
#
loop_
_entity.id
_entity.type
_entity.pdbx_description
1 polymer ?
#
loop_
_entity_poly.entity_id
_entity_poly.type
_entity_poly.pdbx_seq_one_letter_code
_entity_poly.pdbx_strand_id
1 'polypeptide(L)'
;MNDVHGGCVTMTIHLGEVMGPAELGANQMATIKINNVAVHGRVGFANSVAEAKQSEKKIVLKVERKGGNTGRLVVPWSVETGDKESPYYNLHGQETFRDGEDESHIEIEMPEVSQ
;
A
#
# COMPACT_ATOMS: atom_id res chain seq x y z
N MET A 1 6.22 -17.25 -7.04
CA MET A 1 7.42 -16.45 -7.37
C MET A 1 7.86 -15.80 -6.07
N ASN A 2 9.14 -15.95 -5.73
CA ASN A 2 9.63 -15.82 -4.35
C ASN A 2 9.49 -14.40 -3.80
N ASP A 3 8.83 -14.32 -2.66
CA ASP A 3 8.76 -13.17 -1.77
C ASP A 3 10.16 -12.93 -1.18
N VAL A 4 10.92 -12.03 -1.80
CA VAL A 4 12.21 -11.57 -1.27
C VAL A 4 11.91 -10.55 -0.19
N HIS A 5 11.75 -11.08 1.03
CA HIS A 5 11.63 -10.31 2.25
C HIS A 5 12.74 -9.24 2.29
N GLY A 6 12.34 -8.02 2.67
CA GLY A 6 13.20 -6.86 2.60
C GLY A 6 14.59 -7.09 3.19
N GLY A 7 15.61 -6.74 2.41
CA GLY A 7 17.02 -6.98 2.73
C GLY A 7 17.92 -5.92 2.13
N CYS A 8 19.04 -5.65 2.79
CA CYS A 8 20.14 -4.87 2.23
C CYS A 8 21.09 -5.85 1.52
N VAL A 9 21.12 -5.82 0.18
CA VAL A 9 22.15 -6.53 -0.58
C VAL A 9 23.41 -5.66 -0.57
N THR A 10 24.48 -6.18 0.02
CA THR A 10 25.79 -5.52 -0.03
C THR A 10 26.70 -6.30 -0.95
N MET A 11 27.31 -5.62 -1.91
CA MET A 11 28.34 -6.18 -2.79
C MET A 11 29.58 -5.31 -2.74
N THR A 12 30.73 -5.92 -3.01
CA THR A 12 32.00 -5.24 -3.03
C THR A 12 32.64 -5.45 -4.39
N ILE A 13 33.10 -4.37 -5.01
CA ILE A 13 33.87 -4.41 -6.25
C ILE A 13 35.32 -4.11 -5.90
N HIS A 14 36.22 -4.91 -6.48
CA HIS A 14 37.66 -4.74 -6.39
C HIS A 14 38.21 -4.31 -7.74
N LEU A 15 39.13 -3.35 -7.75
CA LEU A 15 39.93 -3.08 -8.94
C LEU A 15 40.89 -4.24 -9.19
N GLY A 16 41.01 -4.63 -10.45
CA GLY A 16 42.03 -5.58 -10.89
C GLY A 16 43.40 -4.92 -11.01
N GLU A 17 44.39 -5.71 -11.41
CA GLU A 17 45.74 -5.20 -11.68
C GLU A 17 45.73 -4.14 -12.80
N VAL A 18 46.50 -3.07 -12.63
CA VAL A 18 46.64 -2.04 -13.67
C VAL A 18 47.62 -2.55 -14.72
N MET A 19 47.17 -2.58 -15.97
CA MET A 19 48.05 -2.83 -17.10
C MET A 19 48.57 -1.49 -17.65
N GLY A 20 49.87 -1.25 -17.54
CA GLY A 20 50.53 -0.02 -18.01
C GLY A 20 51.41 0.64 -16.94
N PRO A 21 51.90 1.87 -17.16
CA PRO A 21 52.83 2.54 -16.24
C PRO A 21 52.16 3.19 -15.03
N ALA A 22 50.82 3.08 -14.90
CA ALA A 22 50.07 3.70 -13.82
C ALA A 22 49.98 2.77 -12.59
N GLU A 23 49.83 3.36 -11.42
CA GLU A 23 49.68 2.63 -10.16
C GLU A 23 48.24 2.71 -9.64
N LEU A 24 47.81 1.69 -8.90
CA LEU A 24 46.52 1.72 -8.20
C LEU A 24 46.59 2.69 -7.02
N GLY A 25 45.57 3.56 -6.89
CA GLY A 25 45.41 4.42 -5.72
C GLY A 25 45.03 3.64 -4.45
N ALA A 26 44.95 4.35 -3.31
CA ALA A 26 44.66 3.73 -2.00
C ALA A 26 43.26 3.08 -1.90
N ASN A 27 42.28 3.58 -2.65
CA ASN A 27 40.90 3.08 -2.62
C ASN A 27 40.66 2.13 -3.81
N GLN A 28 41.06 0.87 -3.66
CA GLN A 28 40.92 -0.17 -4.69
C GLN A 28 39.64 -0.99 -4.54
N MET A 29 38.83 -0.63 -3.55
CA MET A 29 37.61 -1.34 -3.18
C MET A 29 36.45 -0.36 -3.05
N ALA A 30 35.32 -0.70 -3.63
CA ALA A 30 34.07 0.04 -3.49
C ALA A 30 32.96 -0.89 -2.97
N THR A 31 32.29 -0.48 -1.91
CA THR A 31 31.11 -1.19 -1.39
C THR A 31 29.85 -0.56 -1.95
N ILE A 32 29.01 -1.37 -2.60
CA ILE A 32 27.68 -0.98 -3.07
C ILE A 32 26.65 -1.58 -2.12
N LYS A 33 25.73 -0.74 -1.62
CA LYS A 33 24.60 -1.16 -0.78
C LYS A 33 23.31 -0.92 -1.53
N ILE A 34 22.56 -1.99 -1.80
CA ILE A 34 21.24 -1.95 -2.41
C ILE A 34 20.23 -2.25 -1.29
N ASN A 35 19.52 -1.21 -0.86
CA ASN A 35 18.48 -1.35 0.16
C ASN A 35 17.16 -1.68 -0.52
N ASN A 36 16.68 -2.91 -0.39
CA ASN A 36 15.32 -3.28 -0.77
C ASN A 36 14.52 -3.48 0.53
N VAL A 37 14.20 -2.40 1.24
CA VAL A 37 13.36 -2.50 2.43
C VAL A 37 11.91 -2.52 1.96
N ALA A 38 11.22 -3.65 2.16
CA ALA A 38 9.78 -3.73 1.98
C ALA A 38 9.12 -2.67 2.85
N VAL A 39 8.38 -1.73 2.23
CA VAL A 39 7.64 -0.71 2.97
C VAL A 39 6.16 -1.00 2.84
N HIS A 40 5.52 -1.27 3.98
CA HIS A 40 4.11 -1.65 4.02
C HIS A 40 3.15 -0.47 3.84
N GLY A 41 3.64 0.77 3.94
CA GLY A 41 2.83 1.98 3.81
C GLY A 41 1.79 2.20 4.92
N ARG A 42 0.95 3.21 4.72
CA ARG A 42 -0.13 3.65 5.62
C ARG A 42 -1.43 3.73 4.84
N VAL A 43 -2.50 3.18 5.39
CA VAL A 43 -3.84 3.23 4.79
C VAL A 43 -4.65 4.39 5.35
N GLY A 44 -5.41 5.07 4.49
CA GLY A 44 -6.40 6.07 4.87
C GLY A 44 -7.45 6.28 3.77
N PHE A 45 -8.53 6.97 4.10
CA PHE A 45 -9.48 7.40 3.07
C PHE A 45 -8.86 8.46 2.16
N ALA A 46 -9.18 8.40 0.86
CA ALA A 46 -8.74 9.42 -0.10
C ALA A 46 -9.36 10.79 0.21
N ASN A 47 -10.61 10.79 0.71
CA ASN A 47 -11.38 11.97 1.06
C ASN A 47 -12.02 11.79 2.43
N SER A 48 -12.15 12.86 3.21
CA SER A 48 -12.84 12.85 4.50
C SER A 48 -14.37 12.92 4.37
N VAL A 49 -14.87 13.27 3.19
CA VAL A 49 -16.29 13.39 2.87
C VAL A 49 -16.54 12.72 1.52
N ALA A 50 -17.63 11.98 1.43
CA ALA A 50 -18.16 11.45 0.18
C ALA A 50 -19.62 11.81 0.05
N GLU A 51 -20.02 12.21 -1.14
CA GLU A 51 -21.40 12.45 -1.52
C GLU A 51 -21.82 11.34 -2.47
N ALA A 52 -23.03 10.81 -2.29
CA ALA A 52 -23.57 9.78 -3.15
C ALA A 52 -25.05 10.07 -3.40
N LYS A 53 -25.49 9.90 -4.64
CA LYS A 53 -26.87 10.11 -5.02
C LYS A 53 -27.63 8.80 -4.87
N GLN A 54 -28.86 8.87 -4.38
CA GLN A 54 -29.72 7.69 -4.28
C GLN A 54 -29.91 6.96 -5.63
N SER A 55 -29.89 7.70 -6.74
CA SER A 55 -29.93 7.13 -8.09
C SER A 55 -28.73 6.25 -8.45
N GLU A 56 -27.59 6.42 -7.76
CA GLU A 56 -26.37 5.63 -7.96
C GLU A 56 -26.45 4.26 -7.29
N LYS A 57 -27.42 4.06 -6.38
CA LYS A 57 -27.69 2.81 -5.65
C LYS A 57 -26.55 2.32 -4.75
N LYS A 58 -25.42 3.03 -4.70
CA LYS A 58 -24.26 2.67 -3.91
C LYS A 58 -23.46 3.88 -3.45
N ILE A 59 -22.87 3.75 -2.27
CA ILE A 59 -21.89 4.67 -1.71
C ILE A 59 -20.51 4.06 -1.99
N VAL A 60 -19.61 4.84 -2.60
CA VAL A 60 -18.23 4.40 -2.89
C VAL A 60 -17.25 5.28 -2.13
N LEU A 61 -16.48 4.68 -1.22
CA LEU A 61 -15.42 5.35 -0.45
C LEU A 61 -14.06 4.86 -0.93
N LYS A 62 -13.26 5.76 -1.49
CA LYS A 62 -11.88 5.44 -1.90
C LYS A 62 -10.96 5.32 -0.69
N VAL A 63 -10.13 4.28 -0.69
CA VAL A 63 -9.13 3.99 0.32
C VAL A 63 -7.77 3.92 -0.35
N GLU A 64 -6.78 4.65 0.15
CA GLU A 64 -5.44 4.75 -0.42
C GLU A 64 -4.40 4.23 0.57
N ARG A 65 -3.34 3.62 0.05
CA ARG A 65 -2.18 3.12 0.77
C ARG A 65 -0.94 3.87 0.32
N LYS A 66 -0.40 4.74 1.18
CA LYS A 66 0.71 5.66 0.87
C LYS A 66 2.00 5.28 1.55
N GLY A 67 3.12 5.60 0.90
CA GLY A 67 4.46 5.40 1.47
C GLY A 67 4.95 3.94 1.45
N GLY A 68 4.29 3.06 0.70
CA GLY A 68 4.68 1.67 0.52
C GLY A 68 3.49 0.76 0.21
N ASN A 69 3.67 -0.23 -0.67
CA ASN A 69 2.62 -1.15 -1.12
C ASN A 69 3.05 -2.62 -1.01
N THR A 70 4.11 -2.92 -0.25
CA THR A 70 4.61 -4.28 -0.11
C THR A 70 3.79 -5.10 0.89
N GLY A 71 3.45 -6.32 0.51
CA GLY A 71 2.69 -7.30 1.28
C GLY A 71 1.19 -7.08 1.21
N ARG A 72 0.45 -8.19 1.32
CA ARG A 72 -1.02 -8.19 1.45
C ARG A 72 -1.43 -7.53 2.77
N LEU A 73 -2.44 -6.68 2.72
CA LEU A 73 -3.02 -6.00 3.87
C LEU A 73 -4.55 -6.16 3.86
N VAL A 74 -5.13 -6.41 5.04
CA VAL A 74 -6.58 -6.47 5.24
C VAL A 74 -6.97 -5.40 6.26
N VAL A 75 -7.95 -4.59 5.91
CA VAL A 75 -8.41 -3.45 6.70
C VAL A 75 -9.89 -3.65 7.04
N PRO A 76 -10.24 -3.96 8.29
CA PRO A 76 -11.63 -3.98 8.72
C PRO A 76 -12.19 -2.56 8.75
N TRP A 77 -13.46 -2.42 8.40
CA TRP A 77 -14.19 -1.16 8.48
C TRP A 77 -15.59 -1.40 9.06
N SER A 78 -16.18 -0.36 9.65
CA SER A 78 -17.52 -0.39 10.22
C SER A 78 -18.19 0.97 10.10
N VAL A 79 -19.52 0.97 10.03
CA VAL A 79 -20.36 2.16 10.05
C VAL A 79 -20.86 2.40 11.47
N GLU A 80 -20.78 3.65 11.91
CA GLU A 80 -21.40 4.13 13.14
C GLU A 80 -22.56 5.07 12.79
N THR A 81 -23.73 4.81 13.35
CA THR A 81 -24.92 5.66 13.21
C THR A 81 -25.66 5.70 14.53
N GLY A 82 -26.23 6.87 14.85
CA GLY A 82 -27.07 7.06 16.05
C GLY A 82 -28.47 6.45 15.91
N ASP A 83 -28.88 6.11 14.70
CA ASP A 83 -30.18 5.51 14.40
C ASP A 83 -30.07 3.99 14.29
N LYS A 84 -30.70 3.29 15.24
CA LYS A 84 -30.72 1.82 15.31
C LYS A 84 -31.61 1.16 14.26
N GLU A 85 -32.59 1.90 13.74
CA GLU A 85 -33.47 1.43 12.67
C GLU A 85 -32.87 1.71 11.29
N SER A 86 -31.72 2.39 11.25
CA SER A 86 -31.00 2.65 10.00
C SER A 86 -30.58 1.33 9.35
N PRO A 87 -30.72 1.21 8.02
CA PRO A 87 -30.22 0.06 7.28
C PRO A 87 -28.69 -0.10 7.35
N TYR A 88 -27.99 0.94 7.79
CA TYR A 88 -26.53 0.94 7.97
C TYR A 88 -26.10 0.63 9.42
N TYR A 89 -27.04 0.39 10.34
CA TYR A 89 -26.72 0.06 11.73
C TYR A 89 -25.92 -1.24 11.82
N ASN A 90 -24.78 -1.20 12.51
CA ASN A 90 -23.81 -2.32 12.64
C ASN A 90 -23.24 -2.86 11.31
N LEU A 91 -23.32 -2.10 10.22
CA LEU A 91 -22.71 -2.50 8.96
C LEU A 91 -21.19 -2.50 9.09
N HIS A 92 -20.54 -3.57 8.61
CA HIS A 92 -19.09 -3.73 8.67
C HIS A 92 -18.60 -4.63 7.54
N GLY A 93 -17.31 -4.58 7.27
CA GLY A 93 -16.67 -5.41 6.25
C GLY A 93 -15.16 -5.37 6.34
N GLN A 94 -14.52 -5.85 5.28
CA GLN A 94 -13.07 -5.86 5.15
C GLN A 94 -12.68 -5.42 3.76
N GLU A 95 -11.68 -4.55 3.69
CA GLU A 95 -11.03 -4.15 2.46
C GLU A 95 -9.68 -4.87 2.34
N THR A 96 -9.31 -5.34 1.15
CA THR A 96 -8.06 -6.08 0.95
C THR A 96 -7.20 -5.42 -0.11
N PHE A 97 -6.00 -5.01 0.29
CA PHE A 97 -4.92 -4.64 -0.63
C PHE A 97 -4.07 -5.88 -0.89
N ARG A 98 -3.94 -6.26 -2.16
CA ARG A 98 -2.96 -7.26 -2.59
C ARG A 98 -1.55 -6.67 -2.55
N ASP A 99 -0.56 -7.54 -2.68
CA ASP A 99 0.82 -7.09 -2.81
C ASP A 99 0.98 -6.20 -4.05
N GLY A 100 1.57 -5.02 -3.86
CA GLY A 100 1.75 -4.01 -4.91
C GLY A 100 0.57 -3.05 -5.10
N GLU A 101 -0.59 -3.28 -4.48
CA GLU A 101 -1.76 -2.38 -4.60
C GLU A 101 -1.64 -1.17 -3.66
N ASP A 102 -1.94 0.01 -4.19
CA ASP A 102 -1.93 1.30 -3.51
C ASP A 102 -3.31 1.96 -3.40
N GLU A 103 -4.33 1.45 -4.10
CA GLU A 103 -5.71 1.93 -4.06
C GLU A 103 -6.71 0.78 -3.90
N SER A 104 -7.79 1.03 -3.16
CA SER A 104 -9.00 0.20 -3.16
C SER A 104 -10.25 1.04 -2.87
N HIS A 105 -11.41 0.41 -2.72
CA HIS A 105 -12.67 1.08 -2.43
C HIS A 105 -13.62 0.23 -1.59
N ILE A 106 -14.29 0.88 -0.63
CA ILE A 106 -15.41 0.29 0.09
C ILE A 106 -16.69 0.64 -0.66
N GLU A 107 -17.51 -0.36 -0.95
CA GLU A 107 -18.82 -0.22 -1.59
C GLU A 107 -19.92 -0.61 -0.59
N ILE A 108 -20.85 0.30 -0.36
CA ILE A 108 -22.04 0.08 0.48
C ILE A 108 -23.27 0.25 -0.40
N GLU A 109 -24.10 -0.79 -0.49
CA GLU A 109 -25.38 -0.72 -1.19
C GLU A 109 -26.33 0.24 -0.48
N MET A 110 -27.02 1.08 -1.25
CA MET A 110 -28.11 1.89 -0.73
C MET A 110 -29.41 1.10 -0.83
N PRO A 111 -30.15 0.93 0.28
CA PRO A 111 -31.43 0.27 0.23
C PRO A 111 -32.40 1.07 -0.65
N GLU A 112 -33.21 0.35 -1.42
CA GLU A 112 -34.27 0.95 -2.20
C GLU A 112 -35.27 1.60 -1.24
N VAL A 113 -35.59 2.88 -1.49
CA VAL A 113 -36.67 3.54 -0.77
C VAL A 113 -37.94 3.14 -1.45
N SER A 114 -38.73 2.29 -0.79
CA SER A 114 -40.13 2.07 -1.17
C SER A 114 -40.83 3.43 -1.15
N GLN A 115 -41.24 3.91 -2.33
CA GLN A 115 -42.07 5.12 -2.46
C GLN A 115 -43.49 4.89 -1.95
#